data_AF-A0A8C0IUM8-F1
#
_entry.id   AF-A0A8C0IUM8-F1
#
_cell.length_a   1.000
_cell.length_b   1.000
_cell.length_c   1.000
_cell.angle_alpha   90.00
_cell.angle_beta   90.00
_cell.angle_gamma   90.00
#
_symmetry.space_group_name_H-M   'P 1'
#
loop_
_entity.id
_entity.type
_entity.pdbx_description
1 polymer ?
#
loop_
_entity_poly.entity_id
_entity_poly.type
_entity_poly.pdbx_seq_one_letter_code
_entity_poly.pdbx_strand_id
1 'polypeptide(L)'
;MKSTDLCLSSQGSEVVLATSNDEKYPPENIIDGSSETFWTTTGMFPQEFIISFHKCVKISKLTIQCYLGKNAMYFHVLIFTVVS
;
A
#
# COMPACT_ATOMS: atom_id res chain seq x y z
N MET A 1 -4.38 4.16 24.47
CA MET A 1 -5.13 3.36 23.49
C MET A 1 -4.14 2.73 22.54
N LYS A 2 -4.19 1.41 22.33
CA LYS A 2 -3.34 0.73 21.34
C LYS A 2 -3.85 1.12 19.95
N SER A 3 -3.00 1.67 19.10
CA SER A 3 -3.37 1.99 17.71
C SER A 3 -3.36 0.70 16.91
N THR A 4 -4.49 0.35 16.30
CA THR A 4 -4.58 -0.80 15.38
C THR A 4 -4.11 -0.35 14.00
N ASP A 5 -3.29 -1.16 13.34
CA ASP A 5 -2.99 -0.97 11.93
C ASP A 5 -4.16 -1.47 11.10
N LEU A 6 -4.87 -0.52 10.48
CA LEU A 6 -6.07 -0.80 9.69
C LEU A 6 -5.73 -1.40 8.33
N CYS A 7 -4.52 -1.19 7.80
CA CYS A 7 -4.18 -1.60 6.45
C CYS A 7 -3.85 -3.09 6.34
N LEU A 8 -3.68 -3.80 7.45
CA LEU A 8 -3.31 -5.21 7.42
C LEU A 8 -4.40 -6.10 6.79
N SER A 9 -3.98 -7.08 6.00
CA SER A 9 -4.85 -8.14 5.47
C SER A 9 -5.56 -8.92 6.57
N SER A 10 -4.90 -9.11 7.72
CA SER A 10 -5.50 -9.72 8.93
C SER A 10 -6.63 -8.90 9.53
N GLN A 11 -6.75 -7.61 9.20
CA GLN A 11 -7.87 -6.75 9.55
C GLN A 11 -8.94 -6.72 8.45
N GLY A 12 -8.82 -7.53 7.39
CA GLY A 12 -9.76 -7.55 6.27
C GLY A 12 -9.58 -6.38 5.29
N SER A 13 -8.37 -5.85 5.18
CA SER A 13 -8.02 -4.87 4.15
C SER A 13 -7.42 -5.58 2.94
N GLU A 14 -7.63 -5.02 1.76
CA GLU A 14 -7.23 -5.66 0.50
C GLU A 14 -6.63 -4.63 -0.46
N VAL A 15 -5.59 -5.01 -1.20
CA VAL A 15 -5.11 -4.21 -2.34
C VAL A 15 -5.95 -4.55 -3.56
N VAL A 16 -6.89 -3.66 -3.92
CA VAL A 16 -7.87 -3.90 -4.99
C VAL A 16 -7.39 -3.42 -6.37
N LEU A 17 -6.35 -2.60 -6.39
CA LEU A 17 -5.70 -2.11 -7.60
C LEU A 17 -4.22 -1.92 -7.31
N ALA A 18 -3.38 -2.33 -8.24
CA ALA A 18 -1.97 -1.95 -8.30
C ALA A 18 -1.57 -1.87 -9.77
N THR A 19 -0.94 -0.77 -10.17
CA THR A 19 -0.51 -0.57 -11.58
C THR A 19 0.73 -1.38 -11.96
N SER A 20 1.45 -1.92 -10.98
CA SER A 20 2.55 -2.87 -11.16
C SER A 20 2.28 -4.16 -10.41
N ASN A 21 2.66 -5.28 -11.00
CA ASN A 21 2.63 -6.59 -10.38
C ASN A 21 3.89 -7.38 -10.78
N ASP A 22 4.70 -7.73 -9.79
CA ASP A 22 5.89 -8.57 -9.92
C ASP A 22 5.65 -9.85 -9.11
N GLU A 23 5.85 -11.03 -9.70
CA GLU A 23 5.53 -12.31 -9.04
C GLU A 23 6.30 -12.52 -7.72
N LYS A 24 7.49 -11.93 -7.60
CA LYS A 24 8.34 -12.04 -6.40
C LYS A 24 8.04 -10.94 -5.38
N TYR A 25 7.55 -9.78 -5.84
CA TYR A 25 7.26 -8.61 -5.03
C TYR A 25 5.83 -8.10 -5.27
N PRO A 26 4.81 -8.92 -4.99
CA PRO A 26 3.44 -8.62 -5.42
C PRO A 26 2.77 -7.62 -4.47
N PRO A 27 1.62 -7.03 -4.85
CA PRO A 27 0.95 -5.99 -4.07
C PRO A 27 0.51 -6.40 -2.66
N GLU A 28 0.28 -7.68 -2.42
CA GLU A 28 -0.15 -8.22 -1.11
C GLU A 28 0.92 -7.96 -0.02
N ASN A 29 2.19 -7.82 -0.43
CA ASN A 29 3.29 -7.47 0.48
C ASN A 29 3.12 -6.06 1.09
N ILE A 30 2.25 -5.20 0.56
CA ILE A 30 1.96 -3.88 1.16
C ILE A 30 1.23 -4.03 2.51
N ILE A 31 0.44 -5.10 2.65
CA ILE A 31 -0.55 -5.26 3.74
C ILE A 31 -0.33 -6.51 4.59
N ASP A 32 0.80 -7.21 4.42
CA ASP A 32 1.10 -8.46 5.13
C ASP A 32 1.66 -8.23 6.56
N GLY A 33 2.10 -7.01 6.87
CA GLY A 33 2.65 -6.63 8.17
C GLY A 33 4.11 -7.01 8.39
N SER A 34 4.81 -7.48 7.36
CA SER A 34 6.23 -7.81 7.40
C SER A 34 7.07 -6.66 6.84
N SER A 35 8.16 -6.33 7.52
CA SER A 35 9.13 -5.33 7.04
C SER A 35 10.17 -5.92 6.08
N GLU A 36 10.16 -7.24 5.89
CA GLU A 36 11.13 -7.97 5.04
C GLU A 36 10.61 -8.17 3.60
N THR A 37 9.29 -8.07 3.42
CA THR A 37 8.61 -8.14 2.13
C THR A 37 8.25 -6.72 1.66
N PHE A 38 8.11 -6.55 0.35
CA PHE A 38 7.72 -5.28 -0.25
C PHE A 38 7.07 -5.49 -1.61
N TRP A 39 6.27 -4.52 -2.03
CA TRP A 39 5.82 -4.37 -3.41
C TRP A 39 6.80 -3.47 -4.18
N THR A 40 7.02 -3.76 -5.46
CA THR A 40 7.86 -2.93 -6.33
C THR A 40 7.13 -2.52 -7.61
N THR A 41 7.49 -1.33 -8.10
CA THR A 41 7.11 -0.89 -9.44
C THR A 41 7.96 -1.61 -10.49
N THR A 42 7.38 -1.98 -11.62
CA THR A 42 8.10 -2.68 -12.72
C THR A 42 8.54 -1.77 -13.87
N GLY A 43 8.28 -0.46 -13.76
CA GLY A 43 8.67 0.55 -14.75
C GLY A 43 7.49 1.39 -15.22
N MET A 44 7.79 2.50 -15.91
CA MET A 44 6.84 3.58 -16.27
C MET A 44 6.22 4.28 -15.04
N PHE A 45 6.06 5.59 -15.11
CA PHE A 45 5.50 6.41 -14.03
C PHE A 45 4.36 7.28 -14.59
N PRO A 46 3.33 7.61 -13.78
CA PRO A 46 3.16 7.32 -12.35
C PRO A 46 2.72 5.86 -12.07
N GLN A 47 2.80 5.46 -10.79
CA GLN A 47 2.36 4.16 -10.30
C GLN A 47 1.47 4.37 -9.08
N GLU A 48 0.39 3.61 -8.96
CA GLU A 48 -0.59 3.73 -7.88
C GLU A 48 -1.07 2.35 -7.40
N PHE A 49 -1.60 2.34 -6.19
CA PHE A 49 -2.33 1.21 -5.63
C PHE A 49 -3.45 1.71 -4.73
N ILE A 50 -4.49 0.90 -4.56
CA ILE A 50 -5.66 1.21 -3.76
C ILE A 50 -5.83 0.14 -2.69
N ILE A 51 -5.88 0.55 -1.41
CA ILE A 51 -6.26 -0.30 -0.29
C ILE A 51 -7.73 -0.08 0.03
N SER A 52 -8.53 -1.15 -0.04
CA SER A 52 -9.92 -1.17 0.38
C SER A 52 -10.02 -1.62 1.83
N PHE A 53 -10.85 -0.93 2.62
CA PHE A 53 -11.24 -1.38 3.94
C PHE A 53 -12.64 -2.01 3.86
N HIS A 54 -12.84 -3.18 4.48
CA HIS A 54 -14.15 -3.85 4.56
C HIS A 54 -15.24 -3.06 5.30
N LYS A 55 -14.91 -1.90 5.90
CA LYS A 55 -15.84 -1.01 6.59
C LYS A 55 -15.32 0.43 6.53
N CYS A 56 -16.22 1.39 6.75
CA CYS A 56 -15.82 2.77 6.97
C CYS A 56 -14.97 2.89 8.25
N VAL A 57 -13.76 3.44 8.11
CA VAL A 57 -12.79 3.59 9.20
C VAL A 57 -12.37 5.04 9.36
N LYS A 58 -12.08 5.43 10.60
CA LYS A 58 -11.47 6.72 10.90
C LYS A 58 -9.95 6.58 10.94
N ILE A 59 -9.28 7.14 9.94
CA ILE A 59 -7.82 7.20 9.89
C ILE A 59 -7.34 8.35 10.77
N SER A 60 -6.51 8.05 11.77
CA SER A 60 -5.91 9.04 12.68
C SER A 60 -4.43 9.29 12.41
N LYS A 61 -3.75 8.32 11.80
CA LYS A 61 -2.34 8.37 11.42
C LYS A 61 -2.11 7.48 10.20
N LEU A 62 -1.34 7.98 9.25
CA LEU A 62 -0.84 7.21 8.11
C LEU A 62 0.68 7.07 8.24
N THR A 63 1.19 5.86 8.11
CA THR A 63 2.64 5.59 8.12
C THR A 63 2.98 4.89 6.80
N ILE A 64 4.03 5.35 6.12
CA ILE A 64 4.49 4.81 4.84
C ILE A 64 5.96 4.44 5.01
N GLN A 65 6.29 3.19 4.71
CA GLN A 65 7.67 2.71 4.62
C GLN A 65 7.96 2.39 3.16
N CYS A 66 8.91 3.10 2.57
CA CYS A 66 9.29 2.94 1.16
C CYS A 66 10.78 3.17 0.97
N TYR A 67 11.36 2.54 -0.06
CA TYR A 67 12.72 2.81 -0.52
C TYR A 67 12.67 3.38 -1.94
N LEU A 68 13.32 4.51 -2.16
CA LEU A 68 13.38 5.17 -3.48
C LEU A 68 14.81 5.09 -4.02
N GLY A 69 14.96 4.63 -5.26
CA GLY A 69 16.24 4.73 -5.98
C GLY A 69 16.64 6.19 -6.18
N LYS A 70 17.96 6.47 -6.22
CA LYS A 70 18.56 7.83 -6.25
C LYS A 70 18.04 8.79 -7.33
N ASN A 71 17.31 8.31 -8.34
CA ASN A 71 16.77 9.09 -9.47
C ASN A 71 15.23 9.09 -9.55
N ALA A 72 14.52 8.56 -8.56
CA ALA A 72 13.05 8.59 -8.54
C ALA A 72 12.56 10.02 -8.23
N MET A 73 12.39 10.82 -9.28
CA MET A 73 12.01 12.24 -9.17
C MET A 73 10.54 12.44 -8.74
N TYR A 74 9.70 11.40 -8.80
CA TYR A 74 8.28 11.47 -8.48
C TYR A 74 7.77 10.17 -7.86
N PHE A 75 7.41 10.20 -6.56
CA PHE A 75 6.64 9.16 -5.90
C PHE A 75 5.22 9.69 -5.70
N HIS A 76 4.39 9.57 -6.74
CA HIS A 76 2.96 9.85 -6.63
C HIS A 76 2.26 8.56 -6.17
N VAL A 77 2.35 8.23 -4.88
CA VAL A 77 1.42 7.22 -4.33
C VAL A 77 0.11 7.94 -4.05
N LEU A 78 -0.83 7.76 -4.97
CA LEU A 78 -2.19 8.22 -4.84
C LEU A 78 -2.95 7.17 -4.00
N ILE A 79 -2.92 7.32 -2.67
CA ILE A 79 -3.72 6.47 -1.78
C ILE A 79 -5.16 6.97 -1.85
N PHE A 80 -5.96 6.40 -2.76
CA PHE A 80 -7.41 6.56 -2.67
C PHE A 80 -7.95 5.60 -1.62
N THR A 81 -8.49 6.13 -0.53
CA THR A 81 -9.43 5.37 0.29
C THR A 81 -10.78 5.42 -0.42
N VAL A 82 -11.27 4.27 -0.90
CA VAL A 82 -12.66 4.18 -1.36
C VAL A 82 -13.54 4.26 -0.11
N VAL A 83 -14.12 5.44 0.12
CA VAL A 83 -15.15 5.66 1.13
C VAL A 83 -16.46 5.18 0.52
N SER A 84 -16.98 4.03 0.97
CA SER A 84 -18.38 3.63 0.74
C SER A 84 -19.18 3.87 2.01
#